data_AF-A0A7C4G4Y7-F1
#
_entry.id   AF-A0A7C4G4Y7-F1
#
_cell.length_a   1.000
_cell.length_b   1.000
_cell.length_c   1.000
_cell.angle_alpha   90.00
_cell.angle_beta   90.00
_cell.angle_gamma   90.00
#
_symmetry.space_group_name_H-M   'P 1'
#
loop_
_entity.id
_entity.type
_entity.pdbx_description
1 polymer ?
#
loop_
_entity_poly.entity_id
_entity_poly.type
_entity_poly.pdbx_seq_one_letter_code
_entity_poly.pdbx_strand_id
1 'polypeptide(L)'
;MGETLLQMILLLLDRLESPVILHSDAAGYPSCQLDELVSTGLLRETTIAEGIPRPPRFGPGSDLIVRKTARGLYGVADEDDYFAPVPLTEDDVRQYEISLPKLVDRIRKENGIAGDGFANHGGLIPLGAKPIGEAGATTVYLSLPNPDEGVVLARCTRLSSPSREHRVILLLPGATAFSPEARRIFGDSRVEILSLVEPAACGRLAIDWAILGFRAAQASGSADTCVFRKEGSIWTISFGGKVVHIADAVGLGYIAELLRHPRVAIEALELAGAQAETAWQVQASGIPMADETTIKAVKADLEERRLALARLQKNDWPRRGELQEEISKLEKYLTEVTNNRSQPRKVAGTAQRSRTAVTNAINRAIAQVSVEHPALGRHLKESIKTGTAPVYAPAELPDWRY
;
A
#
# COMPACT_ATOMS: atom_id res chain seq x y z
N MET A 1 -9.10 -5.26 8.38
CA MET A 1 -9.67 -6.54 7.90
C MET A 1 -8.56 -7.57 7.98
N GLY A 2 -8.84 -8.78 8.46
CA GLY A 2 -7.85 -9.86 8.46
C GLY A 2 -7.56 -10.34 7.03
N GLU A 3 -6.41 -10.99 6.84
CA GLU A 3 -6.05 -11.67 5.59
C GLU A 3 -7.10 -12.74 5.24
N THR A 4 -7.43 -12.88 3.96
CA THR A 4 -8.39 -13.89 3.48
C THR A 4 -7.67 -15.16 3.05
N LEU A 5 -8.39 -16.29 3.03
CA LEU A 5 -7.86 -17.56 2.54
C LEU A 5 -7.43 -17.45 1.07
N LEU A 6 -8.19 -16.69 0.26
CA LEU A 6 -7.85 -16.42 -1.15
C LEU A 6 -6.57 -15.59 -1.28
N GLN A 7 -6.36 -14.60 -0.42
CA GLN A 7 -5.15 -13.80 -0.39
C GLN A 7 -3.93 -14.66 -0.03
N MET A 8 -4.05 -15.51 0.98
CA MET A 8 -3.01 -16.48 1.35
C MET A 8 -2.66 -17.43 0.18
N ILE A 9 -3.67 -17.96 -0.52
CA ILE A 9 -3.50 -18.80 -1.72
C ILE A 9 -2.67 -18.10 -2.79
N LEU A 10 -2.99 -16.84 -3.10
CA LEU A 10 -2.24 -16.07 -4.09
C LEU A 10 -0.79 -15.87 -3.68
N LEU A 11 -0.53 -15.56 -2.40
CA LEU A 11 0.84 -15.40 -1.90
C LEU A 11 1.64 -16.71 -1.94
N LEU A 12 1.00 -17.86 -1.71
CA LEU A 12 1.64 -19.17 -1.89
C LEU A 12 1.97 -19.43 -3.37
N LEU A 13 1.01 -19.19 -4.28
CA LEU A 13 1.20 -19.34 -5.72
C LEU A 13 2.27 -18.39 -6.28
N ASP A 14 2.48 -17.25 -5.64
CA ASP A 14 3.54 -16.31 -6.01
C ASP A 14 4.94 -16.88 -5.70
N ARG A 15 5.06 -17.79 -4.74
CA ARG A 15 6.36 -18.31 -4.27
C ARG A 15 6.62 -19.75 -4.70
N LEU A 16 5.57 -20.55 -4.89
CA LEU A 16 5.65 -21.99 -5.09
C LEU A 16 4.91 -22.39 -6.37
N GLU A 17 5.48 -23.31 -7.14
CA GLU A 17 4.93 -23.74 -8.43
C GLU A 17 3.66 -24.60 -8.30
N SER A 18 3.55 -25.38 -7.22
CA SER A 18 2.38 -26.23 -6.93
C SER A 18 2.18 -26.34 -5.41
N PRO A 19 1.74 -25.25 -4.76
CA PRO A 19 1.49 -25.28 -3.33
C PRO A 19 0.28 -26.16 -3.01
N VAL A 20 0.37 -26.84 -1.88
CA VAL A 20 -0.71 -27.59 -1.26
C VAL A 20 -1.05 -26.91 0.06
N ILE A 21 -2.33 -26.88 0.41
CA ILE A 21 -2.82 -26.21 1.62
C ILE A 21 -3.30 -27.26 2.59
N LEU A 22 -2.69 -27.31 3.78
CA LEU A 22 -3.19 -28.17 4.84
C LEU A 22 -4.51 -27.63 5.36
N HIS A 23 -5.42 -28.54 5.73
CA HIS A 23 -6.70 -28.15 6.30
C HIS A 23 -6.51 -27.38 7.63
N SER A 24 -5.46 -27.68 8.40
CA SER A 24 -5.06 -26.92 9.58
C SER A 24 -4.77 -25.44 9.28
N ASP A 25 -4.14 -25.15 8.15
CA ASP A 25 -3.82 -23.78 7.75
C ASP A 25 -5.07 -23.04 7.29
N ALA A 26 -5.94 -23.74 6.56
CA ALA A 26 -7.24 -23.21 6.14
C ALA A 26 -8.20 -22.98 7.33
N ALA A 27 -8.10 -23.78 8.39
CA ALA A 27 -8.93 -23.67 9.60
C ALA A 27 -8.69 -22.37 10.40
N GLY A 28 -7.58 -21.67 10.15
CA GLY A 28 -7.34 -20.33 10.69
C GLY A 28 -8.24 -19.23 10.09
N TYR A 29 -8.98 -19.54 9.01
CA TYR A 29 -9.86 -18.61 8.29
C TYR A 29 -11.35 -18.97 8.51
N PRO A 30 -12.28 -18.03 8.25
CA PRO A 30 -13.72 -18.33 8.32
C PRO A 30 -14.10 -19.52 7.44
N SER A 31 -14.84 -20.49 7.99
CA SER A 31 -15.19 -21.75 7.29
C SER A 31 -15.90 -21.53 5.95
N CYS A 32 -16.74 -20.49 5.86
CA CYS A 32 -17.44 -20.13 4.63
C CYS A 32 -16.50 -19.81 3.46
N GLN A 33 -15.26 -19.37 3.71
CA GLN A 33 -14.27 -19.15 2.66
C GLN A 33 -13.74 -20.47 2.10
N LEU A 34 -13.43 -21.43 2.97
CA LEU A 34 -12.99 -22.76 2.54
C LEU A 34 -14.11 -23.45 1.75
N ASP A 35 -15.34 -23.42 2.27
CA ASP A 35 -16.51 -24.02 1.61
C ASP A 35 -16.76 -23.41 0.21
N GLU A 36 -16.59 -22.09 0.07
CA GLU A 36 -16.69 -21.39 -1.23
C GLU A 36 -15.61 -21.84 -2.22
N LEU A 37 -14.35 -21.91 -1.78
CA LEU A 37 -13.24 -22.29 -2.65
C LEU A 37 -13.29 -23.78 -3.04
N VAL A 38 -13.76 -24.65 -2.15
CA VAL A 38 -13.99 -26.07 -2.44
C VAL A 38 -15.17 -26.25 -3.40
N SER A 39 -16.31 -25.57 -3.14
CA SER A 39 -17.51 -25.70 -3.99
C SER A 39 -17.31 -25.13 -5.40
N THR A 40 -16.47 -24.12 -5.57
CA THR A 40 -16.08 -23.59 -6.90
C THR A 40 -15.05 -24.48 -7.61
N GLY A 41 -14.47 -25.45 -6.90
CA GLY A 41 -13.41 -26.33 -7.38
C GLY A 41 -12.04 -25.67 -7.49
N LEU A 42 -11.88 -24.46 -6.95
CA LEU A 42 -10.58 -23.78 -6.87
C LEU A 42 -9.65 -24.53 -5.93
N LEU A 43 -10.18 -25.03 -4.81
CA LEU A 43 -9.53 -26.01 -3.96
C LEU A 43 -10.13 -27.40 -4.20
N ARG A 44 -9.27 -28.40 -4.37
CA ARG A 44 -9.68 -29.79 -4.47
C ARG A 44 -8.96 -30.60 -3.41
N GLU A 45 -9.70 -31.38 -2.64
CA GLU A 45 -9.10 -32.33 -1.71
C GLU A 45 -8.26 -33.33 -2.51
N THR A 46 -7.02 -33.54 -2.07
CA THR A 46 -6.06 -34.44 -2.72
C THR A 46 -5.66 -35.58 -1.79
N THR A 47 -4.58 -36.31 -2.10
CA THR A 47 -4.05 -37.34 -1.21
C THR A 47 -3.76 -36.78 0.16
N ILE A 48 -3.83 -37.61 1.20
CA ILE A 48 -3.45 -37.19 2.56
C ILE A 48 -2.01 -36.66 2.59
N ALA A 49 -1.75 -35.70 3.48
CA ALA A 49 -0.41 -35.19 3.72
C ALA A 49 0.50 -36.31 4.26
N GLU A 50 1.71 -36.41 3.72
CA GLU A 50 2.74 -37.36 4.20
C GLU A 50 3.53 -36.80 5.40
N GLY A 51 3.54 -35.48 5.54
CA GLY A 51 4.13 -34.76 6.66
C GLY A 51 3.29 -33.54 7.02
N ILE A 52 3.14 -33.27 8.31
CA ILE A 52 2.33 -32.16 8.82
C ILE A 52 3.05 -31.46 9.99
N PRO A 53 2.83 -30.16 10.21
CA PRO A 53 3.19 -29.52 11.46
C PRO A 53 2.52 -30.23 12.63
N ARG A 54 3.23 -30.36 13.76
CA ARG A 54 2.65 -31.00 14.95
C ARG A 54 1.40 -30.26 15.41
N PRO A 55 0.22 -30.94 15.47
CA PRO A 55 -0.99 -30.29 15.92
C PRO A 55 -0.84 -29.71 17.35
N PRO A 56 -1.28 -28.45 17.61
CA PRO A 56 -1.05 -27.78 18.89
C PRO A 56 -1.57 -28.54 20.12
N ARG A 57 -2.61 -29.35 19.96
CA ARG A 57 -3.18 -30.20 21.03
C ARG A 57 -2.21 -31.24 21.58
N PHE A 58 -1.10 -31.52 20.89
CA PHE A 58 -0.04 -32.43 21.34
C PHE A 58 1.17 -31.71 21.95
N GLY A 59 1.05 -30.40 22.21
CA GLY A 59 2.13 -29.57 22.73
C GLY A 59 3.22 -29.25 21.69
N PRO A 60 4.25 -28.49 22.07
CA PRO A 60 5.36 -28.16 21.19
C PRO A 60 6.14 -29.41 20.79
N GLY A 61 6.68 -29.43 19.57
CA GLY A 61 7.48 -30.52 19.04
C GLY A 61 7.81 -30.32 17.56
N SER A 62 8.56 -31.24 16.98
CA SER A 62 8.87 -31.27 15.55
C SER A 62 7.66 -31.69 14.72
N ASP A 63 7.71 -31.38 13.43
CA ASP A 63 6.77 -31.86 12.43
C ASP A 63 6.66 -33.38 12.45
N LEU A 64 5.49 -33.87 12.05
CA LEU A 64 5.12 -35.28 12.13
C LEU A 64 5.06 -35.89 10.74
N ILE A 65 5.70 -37.05 10.60
CA ILE A 65 5.55 -37.94 9.46
C ILE A 65 4.28 -38.76 9.66
N VAL A 66 3.40 -38.74 8.67
CA VAL A 66 2.10 -39.41 8.72
C VAL A 66 2.25 -40.87 8.30
N ARG A 67 1.75 -41.78 9.14
CA ARG A 67 1.73 -43.23 8.91
C ARG A 67 0.30 -43.75 9.00
N LYS A 68 -0.17 -44.36 7.91
CA LYS A 68 -1.46 -45.07 7.86
C LYS A 68 -1.24 -46.53 8.27
N THR A 69 -1.92 -46.96 9.32
CA THR A 69 -1.85 -48.33 9.83
C THR A 69 -3.24 -48.96 9.85
N ALA A 70 -3.33 -50.27 10.13
CA ALA A 70 -4.61 -50.95 10.33
C ALA A 70 -5.42 -50.40 11.52
N ARG A 71 -4.77 -49.67 12.45
CA ARG A 71 -5.40 -49.09 13.65
C ARG A 71 -5.82 -47.63 13.47
N GLY A 72 -5.49 -47.00 12.34
CA GLY A 72 -5.78 -45.59 12.07
C GLY A 72 -4.56 -44.80 11.57
N LEU A 73 -4.69 -43.48 11.56
CA LEU A 73 -3.65 -42.51 11.18
C LEU A 73 -2.83 -42.12 12.42
N TYR A 74 -1.51 -42.12 12.28
CA TYR A 74 -0.60 -41.74 13.34
C TYR A 74 0.51 -40.84 12.81
N GLY A 75 1.00 -39.94 13.66
CA GLY A 75 2.15 -39.08 13.40
C GLY A 75 3.35 -39.52 14.24
N VAL A 76 4.54 -39.55 13.64
CA VAL A 76 5.81 -39.82 14.31
C VAL A 76 6.81 -38.70 14.02
N ALA A 77 7.64 -38.36 15.00
CA ALA A 77 8.54 -37.21 14.93
C ALA A 77 9.81 -37.48 14.09
N ASP A 78 10.18 -38.75 13.95
CA ASP A 78 11.35 -39.21 13.19
C ASP A 78 11.00 -40.56 12.52
N GLU A 79 11.67 -40.89 11.42
CA GLU A 79 11.55 -42.19 10.76
C GLU A 79 12.00 -43.35 11.64
N ASP A 80 12.92 -43.09 12.57
CA ASP A 80 13.50 -44.09 13.48
C ASP A 80 12.81 -44.13 14.87
N ASP A 81 11.96 -43.15 15.20
CA ASP A 81 11.32 -43.04 16.52
C ASP A 81 9.87 -43.57 16.51
N TYR A 82 9.74 -44.90 16.46
CA TYR A 82 8.46 -45.62 16.48
C TYR A 82 7.83 -45.73 17.89
N PHE A 83 8.49 -45.24 18.94
CA PHE A 83 8.09 -45.55 20.32
C PHE A 83 6.99 -44.64 20.89
N ALA A 84 6.72 -43.49 20.26
CA ALA A 84 5.69 -42.54 20.72
C ALA A 84 4.78 -41.97 19.60
N PRO A 85 4.09 -42.81 18.81
CA PRO A 85 3.18 -42.34 17.77
C PRO A 85 1.99 -41.59 18.39
N VAL A 86 1.63 -40.43 17.85
CA VAL A 86 0.44 -39.67 18.25
C VAL A 86 -0.72 -39.95 17.28
N PRO A 87 -1.96 -40.14 17.76
CA PRO A 87 -3.11 -40.39 16.88
C PRO A 87 -3.50 -39.13 16.09
N LEU A 88 -3.70 -39.27 14.79
CA LEU A 88 -4.14 -38.19 13.90
C LEU A 88 -5.59 -38.42 13.44
N THR A 89 -6.30 -37.33 13.21
CA THR A 89 -7.64 -37.30 12.59
C THR A 89 -7.51 -37.14 11.08
N GLU A 90 -8.61 -37.38 10.35
CA GLU A 90 -8.64 -37.12 8.90
C GLU A 90 -8.40 -35.65 8.59
N ASP A 91 -8.92 -34.73 9.40
CA ASP A 91 -8.76 -33.29 9.24
C ASP A 91 -7.30 -32.84 9.44
N ASP A 92 -6.49 -33.53 10.25
CA ASP A 92 -5.07 -33.19 10.42
C ASP A 92 -4.24 -33.45 9.17
N VAL A 93 -4.61 -34.48 8.41
CA VAL A 93 -3.88 -34.92 7.21
C VAL A 93 -4.57 -34.48 5.93
N ARG A 94 -5.77 -33.89 6.03
CA ARG A 94 -6.51 -33.37 4.88
C ARG A 94 -5.74 -32.21 4.28
N GLN A 95 -5.59 -32.24 2.97
CA GLN A 95 -4.91 -31.19 2.23
C GLN A 95 -5.60 -30.93 0.89
N TYR A 96 -5.42 -29.71 0.39
CA TYR A 96 -6.08 -29.21 -0.80
C TYR A 96 -5.05 -28.78 -1.83
N GLU A 97 -5.19 -29.28 -3.06
CA GLU A 97 -4.48 -28.74 -4.21
C GLU A 97 -5.23 -27.53 -4.78
N ILE A 98 -4.47 -26.60 -5.37
CA ILE A 98 -5.03 -25.40 -6.01
C ILE A 98 -5.20 -25.67 -7.52
N SER A 99 -6.43 -25.52 -8.00
CA SER A 99 -6.73 -25.66 -9.43
C SER A 99 -6.45 -24.36 -10.19
N LEU A 100 -5.28 -24.28 -10.83
CA LEU A 100 -4.93 -23.14 -11.70
C LEU A 100 -5.96 -22.88 -12.82
N PRO A 101 -6.54 -23.89 -13.50
CA PRO A 101 -7.62 -23.65 -14.46
C PRO A 101 -8.83 -22.94 -13.85
N LYS A 102 -9.27 -23.34 -12.66
CA LYS A 102 -10.41 -22.71 -11.98
C LYS A 102 -10.08 -21.31 -11.47
N LEU A 103 -8.84 -21.08 -11.04
CA LEU A 103 -8.36 -19.74 -10.72
C LEU A 103 -8.41 -18.83 -11.95
N VAL A 104 -7.93 -19.30 -13.10
CA VAL A 104 -7.97 -18.57 -14.38
C VAL A 104 -9.41 -18.25 -14.78
N ASP A 105 -10.32 -19.22 -14.71
CA ASP A 105 -11.74 -19.03 -15.01
C ASP A 105 -12.38 -17.97 -14.09
N ARG A 106 -12.05 -18.00 -12.80
CA ARG A 106 -12.53 -17.01 -11.82
C ARG A 106 -12.00 -15.61 -12.15
N ILE A 107 -10.70 -15.46 -12.41
CA ILE A 107 -10.10 -14.18 -12.79
C ILE A 107 -10.77 -13.63 -14.06
N ARG A 108 -10.95 -14.47 -15.09
CA ARG A 108 -11.63 -14.08 -16.33
C ARG A 108 -13.05 -13.60 -16.09
N LYS A 109 -13.83 -14.36 -15.31
CA LYS A 109 -15.23 -14.05 -15.00
C LYS A 109 -15.37 -12.75 -14.23
N GLU A 110 -14.57 -12.55 -13.19
CA GLU A 110 -14.64 -11.35 -12.33
C GLU A 110 -14.15 -10.08 -13.04
N ASN A 111 -13.30 -10.21 -14.04
CA ASN A 111 -12.75 -9.08 -14.79
C ASN A 111 -13.38 -8.89 -16.18
N GLY A 112 -14.27 -9.79 -16.62
CA GLY A 112 -14.84 -9.79 -17.97
C GLY A 112 -13.76 -9.85 -19.06
N ILE A 113 -12.79 -10.75 -18.91
CA ILE A 113 -11.72 -11.02 -19.88
C ILE A 113 -12.21 -12.11 -20.83
N ALA A 114 -12.12 -11.87 -22.14
CA ALA A 114 -12.50 -12.84 -23.16
C ALA A 114 -11.32 -13.78 -23.44
N GLY A 115 -11.44 -15.04 -23.03
CA GLY A 115 -10.46 -16.07 -23.29
C GLY A 115 -11.00 -17.45 -22.90
N ASP A 116 -10.39 -18.49 -23.45
CA ASP A 116 -10.79 -19.88 -23.25
C ASP A 116 -9.57 -20.77 -22.96
N GLY A 117 -9.86 -22.00 -22.53
CA GLY A 117 -8.85 -23.02 -22.21
C GLY A 117 -7.91 -22.62 -21.08
N PHE A 118 -6.92 -23.50 -20.84
CA PHE A 118 -5.85 -23.27 -19.88
C PHE A 118 -4.53 -23.71 -20.51
N ALA A 119 -3.55 -22.82 -20.48
CA ALA A 119 -2.19 -23.10 -20.92
C ALA A 119 -1.21 -22.44 -19.94
N ASN A 120 -0.14 -23.16 -19.60
CA ASN A 120 0.92 -22.64 -18.73
C ASN A 120 2.26 -22.69 -19.49
N HIS A 121 2.81 -21.52 -19.85
CA HIS A 121 4.04 -21.41 -20.64
C HIS A 121 5.26 -21.08 -19.77
N GLY A 122 5.52 -21.90 -18.74
CA GLY A 122 6.62 -21.67 -17.79
C GLY A 122 6.29 -20.55 -16.81
N GLY A 123 5.06 -20.57 -16.30
CA GLY A 123 4.52 -19.60 -15.36
C GLY A 123 3.93 -18.35 -15.99
N LEU A 124 3.82 -18.30 -17.32
CA LEU A 124 3.13 -17.26 -18.05
C LEU A 124 1.85 -17.83 -18.64
N ILE A 125 0.71 -17.44 -18.07
CA ILE A 125 -0.61 -18.02 -18.33
C ILE A 125 -1.47 -16.99 -19.06
N PRO A 126 -1.87 -17.22 -20.33
CA PRO A 126 -2.74 -16.30 -21.06
C PRO A 126 -4.16 -16.31 -20.49
N LEU A 127 -4.64 -15.15 -20.05
CA LEU A 127 -6.01 -14.96 -19.60
C LEU A 127 -6.93 -14.57 -20.75
N GLY A 128 -6.42 -13.89 -21.78
CA GLY A 128 -7.18 -13.53 -22.98
C GLY A 128 -7.19 -12.03 -23.23
N ALA A 129 -8.19 -11.55 -23.98
CA ALA A 129 -8.30 -10.15 -24.37
C ALA A 129 -9.29 -9.38 -23.49
N LYS A 130 -8.93 -8.15 -23.12
CA LYS A 130 -9.81 -7.20 -22.42
C LYS A 130 -9.84 -5.86 -23.16
N PRO A 131 -11.00 -5.39 -23.64
CA PRO A 131 -11.11 -4.03 -24.15
C PRO A 131 -11.11 -3.03 -22.99
N ILE A 132 -10.30 -1.98 -23.11
CA ILE A 132 -10.21 -0.91 -22.10
C ILE A 132 -10.55 0.42 -22.78
N GLY A 133 -11.83 0.80 -22.79
CA GLY A 133 -12.29 2.09 -23.34
C GLY A 133 -11.71 2.43 -24.72
N GLU A 134 -11.24 3.67 -24.90
CA GLU A 134 -10.57 4.15 -26.12
C GLU A 134 -9.13 3.61 -26.30
N ALA A 135 -8.59 2.90 -25.30
CA ALA A 135 -7.22 2.40 -25.31
C ALA A 135 -7.00 1.15 -26.18
N GLY A 136 -8.07 0.61 -26.77
CA GLY A 136 -8.03 -0.57 -27.63
C GLY A 136 -8.08 -1.90 -26.86
N ALA A 137 -7.92 -2.99 -27.60
CA ALA A 137 -7.86 -4.33 -27.05
C ALA A 137 -6.50 -4.58 -26.38
N THR A 138 -6.51 -5.05 -25.14
CA THR A 138 -5.31 -5.43 -24.39
C THR A 138 -5.26 -6.93 -24.19
N THR A 139 -4.06 -7.50 -24.20
CA THR A 139 -3.87 -8.92 -23.88
C THR A 139 -3.45 -9.05 -22.43
N VAL A 140 -4.15 -9.90 -21.69
CA VAL A 140 -3.96 -10.09 -20.25
C VAL A 140 -3.30 -11.44 -20.00
N TYR A 141 -2.26 -11.44 -19.16
CA TYR A 141 -1.55 -12.63 -18.71
C TYR A 141 -1.50 -12.65 -17.19
N LEU A 142 -1.48 -13.86 -16.62
CA LEU A 142 -1.14 -14.11 -15.23
C LEU A 142 0.29 -14.66 -15.17
N SER A 143 1.13 -14.11 -14.30
CA SER A 143 2.50 -14.59 -14.08
C SER A 143 2.62 -15.22 -12.70
N LEU A 144 3.05 -16.47 -12.61
CA LEU A 144 3.29 -17.21 -11.35
C LEU A 144 4.18 -18.44 -11.59
N PRO A 145 5.01 -18.88 -10.62
CA PRO A 145 5.42 -18.13 -9.44
C PRO A 145 6.42 -17.02 -9.80
N ASN A 146 6.56 -16.02 -8.93
CA ASN A 146 7.45 -14.86 -9.07
C ASN A 146 8.39 -14.74 -7.84
N PRO A 147 9.32 -15.69 -7.64
CA PRO A 147 10.21 -15.68 -6.48
C PRO A 147 11.17 -14.48 -6.45
N ASP A 148 11.50 -13.93 -7.62
CA ASP A 148 12.35 -12.76 -7.79
C ASP A 148 11.96 -11.94 -9.03
N GLU A 149 12.46 -10.70 -9.13
CA GLU A 149 12.14 -9.82 -10.25
C GLU A 149 12.71 -10.27 -11.60
N GLY A 150 13.80 -11.05 -11.60
CA GLY A 150 14.45 -11.56 -12.81
C GLY A 150 13.56 -12.54 -13.56
N VAL A 151 12.83 -13.40 -12.84
CA VAL A 151 11.83 -14.31 -13.43
C VAL A 151 10.72 -13.52 -14.14
N VAL A 152 10.21 -12.45 -13.51
CA VAL A 152 9.18 -11.60 -14.10
C VAL A 152 9.71 -10.89 -15.35
N LEU A 153 10.93 -10.33 -15.27
CA LEU A 153 11.58 -9.68 -16.41
C LEU A 153 11.77 -10.62 -17.60
N ALA A 154 12.21 -11.86 -17.36
CA ALA A 154 12.38 -12.87 -18.40
C ALA A 154 11.05 -13.26 -19.07
N ARG A 155 9.92 -13.21 -18.34
CA ARG A 155 8.59 -13.40 -18.93
C ARG A 155 8.14 -12.16 -19.71
N CYS A 156 8.44 -10.95 -19.22
CA CYS A 156 8.11 -9.70 -19.91
C CYS A 156 8.81 -9.57 -21.26
N THR A 157 10.07 -9.98 -21.38
CA THR A 157 10.79 -9.96 -22.68
C THR A 157 10.16 -10.89 -23.72
N ARG A 158 9.51 -11.99 -23.29
CA ARG A 158 8.75 -12.89 -24.18
C ARG A 158 7.43 -12.29 -24.64
N LEU A 159 6.92 -11.29 -23.92
CA LEU A 159 5.67 -10.57 -24.23
C LEU A 159 5.92 -9.33 -25.11
N SER A 160 7.17 -8.88 -25.23
CA SER A 160 7.56 -7.74 -26.06
C SER A 160 7.17 -7.99 -27.52
N SER A 161 6.14 -7.29 -27.98
CA SER A 161 5.73 -7.30 -29.39
C SER A 161 6.39 -6.14 -30.14
N PRO A 162 6.88 -6.33 -31.38
CA PRO A 162 7.38 -5.23 -32.21
C PRO A 162 6.26 -4.25 -32.64
N SER A 163 4.99 -4.65 -32.52
CA SER A 163 3.86 -3.75 -32.80
C SER A 163 3.60 -2.81 -31.63
N ARG A 164 3.69 -1.51 -31.89
CA ARG A 164 3.39 -0.46 -30.89
C ARG A 164 1.91 -0.41 -30.49
N GLU A 165 1.01 -1.05 -31.22
CA GLU A 165 -0.44 -0.91 -30.99
C GLU A 165 -0.98 -1.81 -29.87
N HIS A 166 -0.24 -2.87 -29.50
CA HIS A 166 -0.72 -3.86 -28.53
C HIS A 166 -0.14 -3.59 -27.14
N ARG A 167 -1.03 -3.43 -26.16
CA ARG A 167 -0.65 -3.32 -24.75
C ARG A 167 -0.84 -4.66 -24.06
N VAL A 168 0.08 -4.97 -23.17
CA VAL A 168 0.09 -6.21 -22.41
C VAL A 168 -0.10 -5.89 -20.94
N ILE A 169 -1.02 -6.59 -20.29
CA ILE A 169 -1.25 -6.50 -18.86
C ILE A 169 -0.78 -7.78 -18.21
N LEU A 170 0.12 -7.64 -17.26
CA LEU A 170 0.67 -8.74 -16.48
C LEU A 170 0.13 -8.68 -15.06
N LEU A 171 -0.73 -9.64 -14.72
CA LEU A 171 -1.25 -9.82 -13.37
C LEU A 171 -0.26 -10.62 -12.55
N LEU A 172 0.05 -10.12 -11.36
CA LEU A 172 0.84 -10.82 -10.36
C LEU A 172 -0.06 -11.19 -9.17
N PRO A 173 0.10 -12.40 -8.60
CA PRO A 173 -0.56 -12.76 -7.36
C PRO A 173 -0.16 -11.82 -6.21
N GLY A 174 1.11 -11.38 -6.17
CA GLY A 174 1.74 -10.55 -5.14
C GLY A 174 2.03 -9.09 -5.55
N ALA A 175 2.25 -8.22 -4.55
CA ALA A 175 2.81 -6.89 -4.77
C ALA A 175 4.36 -6.96 -4.77
N THR A 176 4.96 -7.18 -5.94
CA THR A 176 6.42 -7.22 -6.09
C THR A 176 6.99 -5.80 -6.23
N ALA A 177 7.97 -5.45 -5.40
CA ALA A 177 8.72 -4.22 -5.56
C ALA A 177 9.77 -4.39 -6.66
N PHE A 178 9.54 -3.76 -7.81
CA PHE A 178 10.48 -3.78 -8.93
C PHE A 178 11.52 -2.67 -8.83
N SER A 179 12.76 -2.99 -9.21
CA SER A 179 13.84 -2.03 -9.38
C SER A 179 13.50 -0.95 -10.44
N PRO A 180 14.12 0.25 -10.38
CA PRO A 180 13.89 1.31 -11.38
C PRO A 180 14.20 0.85 -12.81
N GLU A 181 15.20 -0.02 -12.98
CA GLU A 181 15.56 -0.60 -14.27
C GLU A 181 14.47 -1.53 -14.80
N ALA A 182 13.95 -2.42 -13.95
CA ALA A 182 12.84 -3.30 -14.31
C ALA A 182 11.61 -2.49 -14.74
N ARG A 183 11.25 -1.46 -13.97
CA ARG A 183 10.13 -0.55 -14.31
C ARG A 183 10.32 0.13 -15.66
N ARG A 184 11.54 0.52 -15.99
CA ARG A 184 11.87 1.11 -17.31
C ARG A 184 11.66 0.09 -18.43
N ILE A 185 12.14 -1.14 -18.27
CA ILE A 185 11.98 -2.23 -19.26
C ILE A 185 10.49 -2.52 -19.52
N PHE A 186 9.67 -2.55 -18.46
CA PHE A 186 8.23 -2.74 -18.60
C PHE A 186 7.57 -1.60 -19.37
N GLY A 187 7.92 -0.34 -19.04
CA GLY A 187 7.45 0.84 -19.75
C GLY A 187 7.81 0.83 -21.24
N ASP A 188 9.08 0.55 -21.56
CA ASP A 188 9.58 0.48 -22.94
C ASP A 188 8.88 -0.65 -23.73
N SER A 189 8.51 -1.75 -23.06
CA SER A 189 7.80 -2.89 -23.64
C SER A 189 6.26 -2.76 -23.60
N ARG A 190 5.71 -1.64 -23.11
CA ARG A 190 4.26 -1.43 -22.89
C ARG A 190 3.59 -2.55 -22.08
N VAL A 191 4.34 -3.13 -21.14
CA VAL A 191 3.84 -4.10 -20.17
C VAL A 191 3.42 -3.35 -18.92
N GLU A 192 2.15 -3.47 -18.56
CA GLU A 192 1.61 -2.89 -17.34
C GLU A 192 1.38 -3.98 -16.30
N ILE A 193 1.93 -3.78 -15.10
CA ILE A 193 1.87 -4.76 -14.02
C ILE A 193 0.80 -4.36 -13.00
N LEU A 194 -0.04 -5.32 -12.62
CA LEU A 194 -1.08 -5.15 -11.61
C LEU A 194 -1.04 -6.30 -10.60
N SER A 195 -1.40 -6.01 -9.35
CA SER A 195 -1.44 -6.98 -8.27
C SER A 195 -2.87 -7.49 -8.02
N LEU A 196 -3.01 -8.78 -7.72
CA LEU A 196 -4.26 -9.40 -7.29
C LEU A 196 -4.40 -9.47 -5.75
N VAL A 197 -3.36 -9.14 -4.97
CA VAL A 197 -3.42 -9.18 -3.49
C VAL A 197 -4.50 -8.25 -2.94
N GLU A 198 -4.57 -7.03 -3.48
CA GLU A 198 -5.47 -5.98 -3.01
C GLU A 198 -6.95 -6.38 -3.14
N PRO A 199 -7.45 -6.82 -4.32
CA PRO A 199 -8.82 -7.31 -4.40
C PRO A 199 -9.03 -8.61 -3.61
N ALA A 200 -8.00 -9.46 -3.50
CA ALA A 200 -8.09 -10.73 -2.76
C ALA A 200 -8.27 -10.52 -1.25
N ALA A 201 -7.77 -9.41 -0.70
CA ALA A 201 -8.04 -9.01 0.68
C ALA A 201 -9.55 -8.77 0.95
N CYS A 202 -10.35 -8.58 -0.10
CA CYS A 202 -11.81 -8.52 -0.04
C CYS A 202 -12.51 -9.79 -0.58
N GLY A 203 -11.77 -10.88 -0.80
CA GLY A 203 -12.30 -12.16 -1.30
C GLY A 203 -12.67 -12.14 -2.79
N ARG A 204 -12.11 -11.20 -3.56
CA ARG A 204 -12.37 -11.04 -5.01
C ARG A 204 -11.06 -11.00 -5.80
N LEU A 205 -11.14 -11.20 -7.10
CA LEU A 205 -10.03 -11.07 -8.05
C LEU A 205 -10.31 -9.98 -9.11
N ALA A 206 -11.35 -9.19 -8.91
CA ALA A 206 -11.71 -8.07 -9.78
C ALA A 206 -10.75 -6.89 -9.59
N ILE A 207 -10.10 -6.49 -10.68
CA ILE A 207 -9.20 -5.33 -10.74
C ILE A 207 -10.00 -4.11 -11.17
N ASP A 208 -9.60 -2.93 -10.69
CA ASP A 208 -10.12 -1.66 -11.20
C ASP A 208 -9.47 -1.32 -12.56
N TRP A 209 -10.19 -1.66 -13.63
CA TRP A 209 -9.78 -1.37 -15.01
C TRP A 209 -9.84 0.12 -15.36
N ALA A 210 -10.53 0.96 -14.58
CA ALA A 210 -10.60 2.39 -14.83
C ALA A 210 -9.24 3.07 -14.61
N ILE A 211 -8.43 2.55 -13.67
CA ILE A 211 -7.06 3.02 -13.41
C ILE A 211 -6.20 2.85 -14.67
N LEU A 212 -6.34 1.71 -15.35
CA LEU A 212 -5.66 1.44 -16.61
C LEU A 212 -6.14 2.37 -17.72
N GLY A 213 -7.45 2.60 -17.82
CA GLY A 213 -8.04 3.55 -18.78
C GLY A 213 -7.53 4.98 -18.58
N PHE A 214 -7.31 5.40 -17.33
CA PHE A 214 -6.74 6.70 -17.00
C PHE A 214 -5.24 6.78 -17.36
N ARG A 215 -4.45 5.76 -17.05
CA ARG A 215 -3.03 5.66 -17.45
C ARG A 215 -2.88 5.58 -18.97
N ALA A 216 -3.79 4.85 -19.61
CA ALA A 216 -3.89 4.68 -21.04
C ALA A 216 -4.19 5.97 -21.79
N ALA A 217 -5.17 6.73 -21.31
CA ALA A 217 -5.54 8.03 -21.83
C ALA A 217 -4.45 9.08 -21.56
N GLN A 218 -3.63 8.91 -20.51
CA GLN A 218 -2.43 9.73 -20.29
C GLN A 218 -1.25 9.36 -21.20
N ALA A 219 -1.13 8.09 -21.60
CA ALA A 219 -0.09 7.64 -22.54
C ALA A 219 -0.45 7.90 -24.01
N SER A 220 -1.75 8.01 -24.33
CA SER A 220 -2.27 8.33 -25.66
C SER A 220 -2.68 9.80 -25.81
N GLY A 221 -2.93 10.50 -24.70
CA GLY A 221 -3.18 11.93 -24.64
C GLY A 221 -1.88 12.70 -24.81
N SER A 222 -1.92 13.71 -25.67
CA SER A 222 -0.86 14.67 -25.99
C SER A 222 0.16 14.90 -24.87
N ALA A 223 1.43 15.06 -25.27
CA ALA A 223 2.63 15.36 -24.48
C ALA A 223 2.56 16.57 -23.50
N ASP A 224 1.38 17.16 -23.29
CA ASP A 224 1.14 18.38 -22.51
C ASP A 224 0.38 18.19 -21.18
N THR A 225 -0.17 17.00 -20.88
CA THR A 225 -0.91 16.85 -19.60
C THR A 225 0.05 16.70 -18.42
N CYS A 226 0.16 17.76 -17.63
CA CYS A 226 0.99 17.79 -16.44
C CYS A 226 0.12 17.40 -15.22
N VAL A 227 0.61 16.51 -14.36
CA VAL A 227 -0.15 16.00 -13.20
C VAL A 227 0.70 16.19 -11.95
N PHE A 228 0.09 16.65 -10.86
CA PHE A 228 0.76 16.80 -9.57
C PHE A 228 -0.24 16.46 -8.45
N ARG A 229 -0.43 15.15 -8.21
CA ARG A 229 -1.50 14.63 -7.34
C ARG A 229 -0.96 13.79 -6.19
N LYS A 230 -1.58 13.92 -5.02
CA LYS A 230 -1.29 13.10 -3.84
C LYS A 230 -2.30 11.95 -3.72
N GLU A 231 -1.80 10.72 -3.61
CA GLU A 231 -2.57 9.50 -3.37
C GLU A 231 -2.01 8.82 -2.11
N GLY A 232 -2.68 9.02 -0.97
CA GLY A 232 -2.20 8.52 0.32
C GLY A 232 -0.86 9.14 0.74
N SER A 233 0.18 8.31 0.81
CA SER A 233 1.56 8.68 1.16
C SER A 233 2.49 8.85 -0.04
N ILE A 234 1.95 8.86 -1.26
CA ILE A 234 2.73 8.93 -2.51
C ILE A 234 2.19 10.07 -3.39
N TRP A 235 3.08 10.79 -4.05
CA TRP A 235 2.76 11.79 -5.07
C TRP A 235 2.97 11.20 -6.46
N THR A 236 1.94 11.26 -7.29
CA THR A 236 2.01 10.93 -8.72
C THR A 236 2.21 12.22 -9.51
N ILE A 237 3.35 12.32 -10.18
CA ILE A 237 3.77 13.54 -10.87
C ILE A 237 4.08 13.24 -12.34
N SER A 238 3.38 13.91 -13.26
CA SER A 238 3.60 13.85 -14.71
C SER A 238 4.06 15.20 -15.23
N PHE A 239 5.12 15.21 -16.04
CA PHE A 239 5.59 16.40 -16.74
C PHE A 239 6.38 16.01 -17.99
N GLY A 240 6.09 16.62 -19.15
CA GLY A 240 6.75 16.32 -20.42
C GLY A 240 6.66 14.85 -20.84
N GLY A 241 5.51 14.21 -20.59
CA GLY A 241 5.26 12.80 -20.92
C GLY A 241 5.93 11.77 -20.01
N LYS A 242 6.67 12.19 -18.98
CA LYS A 242 7.28 11.29 -17.98
C LYS A 242 6.53 11.38 -16.65
N VAL A 243 6.15 10.22 -16.11
CA VAL A 243 5.48 10.06 -14.81
C VAL A 243 6.45 9.49 -13.77
N VAL A 244 6.43 10.03 -12.55
CA VAL A 244 7.21 9.54 -11.40
C VAL A 244 6.34 9.48 -10.14
N HIS A 245 6.72 8.61 -9.20
CA HIS A 245 6.03 8.42 -7.93
C HIS A 245 6.98 8.70 -6.78
N ILE A 246 6.73 9.79 -6.06
CA ILE A 246 7.62 10.29 -5.01
C ILE A 246 6.95 10.14 -3.65
N ALA A 247 7.68 9.65 -2.65
CA ALA A 247 7.17 9.58 -1.27
C ALA A 247 6.77 10.96 -0.74
N ASP A 248 5.69 11.01 0.05
CA ASP A 248 5.16 12.25 0.62
C ASP A 248 6.21 13.02 1.42
N ALA A 249 6.28 14.32 1.15
CA ALA A 249 7.13 15.26 1.84
C ALA A 249 6.40 16.59 1.92
N VAL A 250 6.55 17.28 3.06
CA VAL A 250 5.92 18.57 3.32
C VAL A 250 6.17 19.58 2.19
N GLY A 251 7.37 19.55 1.61
CA GLY A 251 7.73 20.42 0.48
C GLY A 251 6.96 20.15 -0.81
N LEU A 252 6.54 18.92 -1.08
CA LEU A 252 5.72 18.59 -2.25
C LEU A 252 4.31 19.18 -2.12
N GLY A 253 3.78 19.19 -0.91
CA GLY A 253 2.51 19.85 -0.62
C GLY A 253 2.55 21.36 -0.83
N TYR A 254 3.64 22.02 -0.42
CA TYR A 254 3.85 23.45 -0.73
C TYR A 254 3.96 23.70 -2.24
N ILE A 255 4.65 22.83 -2.97
CA ILE A 255 4.76 22.95 -4.43
C ILE A 255 3.38 22.78 -5.09
N ALA A 256 2.59 21.79 -4.69
CA ALA A 256 1.24 21.57 -5.22
C ALA A 256 0.37 22.83 -5.08
N GLU A 257 0.43 23.48 -3.92
CA GLU A 257 -0.33 24.70 -3.65
C GLU A 257 0.12 25.89 -4.50
N LEU A 258 1.44 26.07 -4.66
CA LEU A 258 1.97 27.08 -5.57
C LEU A 258 1.62 26.80 -7.03
N LEU A 259 1.58 25.53 -7.44
CA LEU A 259 1.16 25.14 -8.78
C LEU A 259 -0.31 25.48 -9.02
N ARG A 260 -1.21 25.29 -8.02
CA ARG A 260 -2.65 25.65 -8.09
C ARG A 260 -2.89 27.15 -8.22
N HIS A 261 -1.97 27.96 -7.72
CA HIS A 261 -2.03 29.41 -7.73
C HIS A 261 -0.88 30.01 -8.54
N PRO A 262 -0.83 29.77 -9.86
CA PRO A 262 0.26 30.27 -10.68
C PRO A 262 0.29 31.80 -10.69
N ARG A 263 1.51 32.35 -10.61
CA ARG A 263 1.82 33.79 -10.59
C ARG A 263 1.25 34.56 -9.39
N VAL A 264 0.71 33.86 -8.40
CA VAL A 264 0.27 34.44 -7.13
C VAL A 264 1.34 34.19 -6.08
N ALA A 265 1.82 35.25 -5.45
CA ALA A 265 2.73 35.13 -4.32
C ALA A 265 1.92 34.80 -3.06
N ILE A 266 2.20 33.65 -2.44
CA ILE A 266 1.51 33.21 -1.21
C ILE A 266 2.44 33.48 -0.03
N GLU A 267 1.97 34.08 1.06
CA GLU A 267 2.83 34.34 2.21
C GLU A 267 3.30 33.01 2.83
N ALA A 268 4.58 32.91 3.20
CA ALA A 268 5.12 31.66 3.76
C ALA A 268 4.43 31.22 5.07
N LEU A 269 3.81 32.16 5.79
CA LEU A 269 3.02 31.85 6.98
C LEU A 269 1.67 31.22 6.61
N GLU A 270 1.01 31.73 5.57
CA GLU A 270 -0.24 31.21 5.01
C GLU A 270 -0.03 29.83 4.40
N LEU A 271 1.05 29.64 3.62
CA LEU A 271 1.39 28.36 3.03
C LEU A 271 1.66 27.28 4.09
N ALA A 272 2.31 27.66 5.20
CA ALA A 272 2.51 26.81 6.36
C ALA A 272 1.20 26.51 7.11
N GLY A 273 0.26 27.46 7.15
CA GLY A 273 -1.08 27.31 7.75
C GLY A 273 -2.00 26.39 6.94
N ALA A 274 -2.07 26.53 5.62
CA ALA A 274 -2.90 25.69 4.74
C ALA A 274 -2.47 24.21 4.76
N GLN A 275 -1.16 23.94 4.87
CA GLN A 275 -0.63 22.59 5.11
C GLN A 275 -0.92 22.09 6.52
N ALA A 276 -0.92 22.96 7.53
CA ALA A 276 -1.33 22.60 8.89
C ALA A 276 -2.82 22.23 8.95
N GLU A 277 -3.70 22.92 8.21
CA GLU A 277 -5.12 22.57 8.07
C GLU A 277 -5.34 21.25 7.31
N THR A 278 -4.55 20.98 6.27
CA THR A 278 -4.59 19.70 5.53
C THR A 278 -4.03 18.55 6.38
N ALA A 279 -3.00 18.82 7.21
CA ALA A 279 -2.52 17.89 8.21
C ALA A 279 -3.52 17.71 9.37
N TRP A 280 -4.27 18.75 9.74
CA TRP A 280 -5.37 18.71 10.71
C TRP A 280 -6.55 17.85 10.24
N GLN A 281 -6.90 17.85 8.95
CA GLN A 281 -7.93 16.95 8.43
C GLN A 281 -7.53 15.46 8.50
N VAL A 282 -6.23 15.16 8.50
CA VAL A 282 -5.69 13.80 8.64
C VAL A 282 -5.45 13.41 10.10
N GLN A 283 -5.37 14.38 11.02
CA GLN A 283 -5.08 14.17 12.45
C GLN A 283 -6.18 14.61 13.43
N ALA A 284 -7.37 14.99 12.97
CA ALA A 284 -8.52 15.29 13.83
C ALA A 284 -9.20 14.02 14.38
N SER A 285 -8.42 13.21 15.10
CA SER A 285 -8.87 12.47 16.28
C SER A 285 -8.26 13.17 17.51
N GLY A 286 -8.85 14.32 17.88
CA GLY A 286 -8.68 14.94 19.19
C GLY A 286 -7.43 15.84 19.39
N ILE A 287 -7.73 17.15 19.47
CA ILE A 287 -7.07 18.26 20.21
C ILE A 287 -6.71 19.44 19.26
N PRO A 288 -7.33 20.63 19.42
CA PRO A 288 -7.03 21.82 18.60
C PRO A 288 -5.79 22.58 19.09
N MET A 289 -5.08 23.26 18.16
CA MET A 289 -3.96 24.20 18.41
C MET A 289 -4.02 25.30 17.33
N ALA A 290 -3.77 26.59 17.54
CA ALA A 290 -3.47 27.43 18.70
C ALA A 290 -4.01 28.84 18.42
N ASP A 291 -5.28 29.09 18.75
CA ASP A 291 -5.78 30.45 18.92
C ASP A 291 -5.63 30.87 20.39
N GLU A 292 -5.69 32.17 20.69
CA GLU A 292 -5.67 32.68 22.07
C GLU A 292 -6.81 32.06 22.93
N THR A 293 -7.91 31.70 22.27
CA THR A 293 -9.05 30.96 22.83
C THR A 293 -8.67 29.52 23.18
N THR A 294 -7.89 28.84 22.35
CA THR A 294 -7.39 27.47 22.58
C THR A 294 -6.43 27.43 23.76
N ILE A 295 -5.52 28.40 23.89
CA ILE A 295 -4.59 28.47 25.02
C ILE A 295 -5.37 28.71 26.33
N LYS A 296 -6.44 29.53 26.31
CA LYS A 296 -7.32 29.73 27.47
C LYS A 296 -8.10 28.45 27.82
N ALA A 297 -8.63 27.74 26.83
CA ALA A 297 -9.35 26.48 27.04
C ALA A 297 -8.45 25.38 27.61
N VAL A 298 -7.24 25.21 27.08
CA VAL A 298 -6.27 24.23 27.57
C VAL A 298 -5.81 24.55 29.00
N LYS A 299 -5.68 25.82 29.35
CA LYS A 299 -5.40 26.23 30.74
C LYS A 299 -6.55 25.92 31.69
N ALA A 300 -7.79 26.10 31.26
CA ALA A 300 -8.97 25.76 32.06
C ALA A 300 -9.05 24.23 32.31
N ASP A 301 -8.83 23.42 31.27
CA ASP A 301 -8.82 21.96 31.37
C ASP A 301 -7.68 21.43 32.27
N LEU A 302 -6.49 22.04 32.19
CA LEU A 302 -5.37 21.72 33.09
C LEU A 302 -5.75 21.91 34.57
N GLU A 303 -6.40 23.03 34.90
CA GLU A 303 -6.80 23.32 36.28
C GLU A 303 -7.94 22.40 36.77
N GLU A 304 -8.89 22.07 35.89
CA GLU A 304 -9.94 21.09 36.19
C GLU A 304 -9.36 19.71 36.54
N ARG A 305 -8.38 19.25 35.75
CA ARG A 305 -7.73 17.95 35.94
C ARG A 305 -6.84 17.91 37.19
N ARG A 306 -6.17 19.02 37.53
CA ARG A 306 -5.43 19.18 38.80
C ARG A 306 -6.38 19.13 40.01
N LEU A 307 -7.55 19.76 39.92
CA LEU A 307 -8.58 19.69 40.95
C LEU A 307 -9.15 18.28 41.10
N ALA A 308 -9.38 17.57 40.00
CA ALA A 308 -9.82 16.18 40.01
C ALA A 308 -8.78 15.26 40.68
N LEU A 309 -7.49 15.46 40.38
CA LEU A 309 -6.39 14.74 41.03
C LEU A 309 -6.32 15.01 42.54
N ALA A 310 -6.56 16.25 42.97
CA ALA A 310 -6.56 16.64 44.38
C ALA A 310 -7.75 16.06 45.18
N ARG A 311 -8.88 15.78 44.52
CA ARG A 311 -10.08 15.17 45.11
C ARG A 311 -10.01 13.64 45.16
N LEU A 312 -9.02 13.02 44.51
CA LEU A 312 -8.89 11.58 44.43
C LEU A 312 -8.45 10.97 45.78
N GLN A 313 -9.06 9.85 46.18
CA GLN A 313 -8.65 9.12 47.39
C GLN A 313 -7.22 8.57 47.25
N LYS A 314 -6.49 8.45 48.37
CA LYS A 314 -5.06 8.08 48.35
C LYS A 314 -4.73 6.74 47.70
N ASN A 315 -5.69 5.81 47.62
CA ASN A 315 -5.48 4.42 47.20
C ASN A 315 -5.88 4.11 45.74
N ASP A 316 -6.37 5.09 44.98
CA ASP A 316 -6.77 4.88 43.58
C ASP A 316 -5.60 5.16 42.63
N TRP A 317 -4.63 4.23 42.61
CA TRP A 317 -3.38 4.33 41.85
C TRP A 317 -3.57 4.37 40.32
N PRO A 318 -4.45 3.55 39.70
CA PRO A 318 -4.63 3.57 38.24
C PRO A 318 -5.16 4.93 37.76
N ARG A 319 -6.21 5.44 38.41
CA ARG A 319 -6.85 6.69 38.02
C ARG A 319 -5.99 7.92 38.32
N ARG A 320 -5.15 7.83 39.35
CA ARG A 320 -4.10 8.83 39.62
C ARG A 320 -3.06 8.86 38.51
N GLY A 321 -2.65 7.70 38.00
CA GLY A 321 -1.71 7.60 36.87
C GLY A 321 -2.27 8.21 35.59
N GLU A 322 -3.52 7.89 35.25
CA GLU A 322 -4.22 8.47 34.07
C GLU A 322 -4.28 9.99 34.14
N LEU A 323 -4.75 10.55 35.25
CA LEU A 323 -4.84 12.01 35.43
C LEU A 323 -3.47 12.70 35.40
N GLN A 324 -2.43 12.07 35.95
CA GLN A 324 -1.07 12.60 35.89
C GLN A 324 -0.51 12.59 34.47
N GLU A 325 -0.78 11.56 33.68
CA GLU A 325 -0.37 11.48 32.28
C GLU A 325 -1.08 12.55 31.44
N GLU A 326 -2.38 12.76 31.66
CA GLU A 326 -3.17 13.79 30.99
C GLU A 326 -2.70 15.21 31.35
N ILE A 327 -2.41 15.47 32.64
CA ILE A 327 -1.81 16.74 33.10
C ILE A 327 -0.45 16.96 32.41
N SER A 328 0.40 15.94 32.34
CA SER A 328 1.72 16.04 31.73
C SER A 328 1.64 16.38 30.22
N LYS A 329 0.67 15.78 29.51
CA LYS A 329 0.41 16.10 28.08
C LYS A 329 0.01 17.56 27.89
N LEU A 330 -0.89 18.08 28.73
CA LEU A 330 -1.35 19.48 28.66
C LEU A 330 -0.24 20.48 29.04
N GLU A 331 0.58 20.16 30.03
CA GLU A 331 1.74 20.97 30.43
C GLU A 331 2.80 21.04 29.32
N LYS A 332 3.11 19.90 28.70
CA LYS A 332 4.05 19.83 27.57
C LYS A 332 3.57 20.70 26.41
N TYR A 333 2.29 20.58 26.04
CA TYR A 333 1.66 21.39 25.03
C TYR A 333 1.76 22.90 25.34
N LEU A 334 1.45 23.33 26.58
CA LEU A 334 1.57 24.74 26.96
C LEU A 334 3.01 25.25 26.93
N THR A 335 3.99 24.39 27.26
CA THR A 335 5.42 24.72 27.23
C THR A 335 5.93 24.89 25.79
N GLU A 336 5.41 24.11 24.85
CA GLU A 336 5.71 24.21 23.42
C GLU A 336 5.11 25.49 22.80
N VAL A 337 3.96 25.94 23.30
CA VAL A 337 3.18 27.04 22.73
C VAL A 337 3.42 28.40 23.42
N THR A 338 3.95 28.45 24.66
CA THR A 338 4.19 29.69 25.42
C THR A 338 5.68 29.92 25.74
N ASN A 339 6.08 31.13 26.17
CA ASN A 339 7.45 31.40 26.66
C ASN A 339 7.51 31.39 28.20
N ASN A 340 8.72 31.36 28.78
CA ASN A 340 8.99 31.31 30.23
C ASN A 340 8.40 32.47 31.08
N ARG A 341 7.60 33.37 30.51
CA ARG A 341 6.86 34.43 31.22
C ARG A 341 5.35 34.39 30.98
N SER A 342 4.80 33.26 30.51
CA SER A 342 3.36 33.06 30.29
C SER A 342 2.70 34.09 29.36
N GLN A 343 3.46 34.68 28.43
CA GLN A 343 2.95 35.58 27.39
C GLN A 343 3.13 34.96 26.00
N PRO A 344 2.23 35.24 25.03
CA PRO A 344 2.42 34.84 23.64
C PRO A 344 3.74 35.41 23.11
N ARG A 345 4.56 34.55 22.50
CA ARG A 345 5.88 34.90 21.99
C ARG A 345 5.72 35.87 20.81
N LYS A 346 6.28 37.08 20.92
CA LYS A 346 6.22 38.17 19.92
C LYS A 346 6.36 37.68 18.46
N VAL A 347 5.40 38.12 17.65
CA VAL A 347 5.05 37.79 16.25
C VAL A 347 6.16 37.95 15.21
N ALA A 348 7.30 38.59 15.52
CA ALA A 348 8.38 38.79 14.54
C ALA A 348 9.23 37.53 14.27
N GLY A 349 9.24 36.56 15.19
CA GLY A 349 10.09 35.37 15.08
C GLY A 349 9.43 34.16 14.40
N THR A 350 8.10 34.15 14.25
CA THR A 350 7.34 33.06 13.63
C THR A 350 7.38 33.17 12.11
N ALA A 351 7.09 34.34 11.56
CA ALA A 351 7.14 34.59 10.11
C ALA A 351 8.51 34.25 9.50
N GLN A 352 9.61 34.65 10.16
CA GLN A 352 10.97 34.37 9.68
C GLN A 352 11.34 32.88 9.78
N ARG A 353 10.82 32.17 10.79
CA ARG A 353 11.01 30.72 10.93
C ARG A 353 10.17 29.94 9.92
N SER A 354 8.90 30.31 9.73
CA SER A 354 8.03 29.74 8.69
C SER A 354 8.63 29.94 7.30
N ARG A 355 9.12 31.14 6.99
CA ARG A 355 9.84 31.43 5.74
C ARG A 355 11.02 30.48 5.52
N THR A 356 11.89 30.36 6.51
CA THR A 356 13.08 29.49 6.42
C THR A 356 12.68 28.01 6.27
N ALA A 357 11.67 27.56 7.03
CA ALA A 357 11.18 26.19 6.99
C ALA A 357 10.53 25.85 5.63
N VAL A 358 9.64 26.71 5.14
CA VAL A 358 8.97 26.56 3.83
C VAL A 358 10.00 26.58 2.70
N THR A 359 10.93 27.54 2.71
CA THR A 359 11.98 27.63 1.70
C THR A 359 12.84 26.36 1.68
N ASN A 360 13.26 25.87 2.84
CA ASN A 360 14.05 24.65 2.94
C ASN A 360 13.25 23.41 2.51
N ALA A 361 11.96 23.34 2.85
CA ALA A 361 11.10 22.24 2.45
C ALA A 361 10.89 22.19 0.92
N ILE A 362 10.59 23.34 0.30
CA ILE A 362 10.48 23.47 -1.16
C ILE A 362 11.80 23.08 -1.83
N ASN A 363 12.93 23.60 -1.36
CA ASN A 363 14.24 23.27 -1.95
C ASN A 363 14.58 21.77 -1.85
N ARG A 364 14.27 21.12 -0.73
CA ARG A 364 14.44 19.67 -0.59
C ARG A 364 13.52 18.89 -1.52
N ALA A 365 12.28 19.30 -1.65
CA ALA A 365 11.33 18.66 -2.57
C ALA A 365 11.77 18.82 -4.04
N ILE A 366 12.26 20.00 -4.44
CA ILE A 366 12.84 20.21 -5.78
C ILE A 366 14.06 19.30 -5.98
N ALA A 367 14.93 19.14 -4.97
CA ALA A 367 16.07 18.24 -5.07
C ALA A 367 15.65 16.78 -5.22
N GLN A 368 14.65 16.33 -4.44
CA GLN A 368 14.08 14.99 -4.53
C GLN A 368 13.45 14.73 -5.90
N VAL A 369 12.63 15.67 -6.39
CA VAL A 369 12.05 15.62 -7.74
C VAL A 369 13.14 15.61 -8.80
N SER A 370 14.24 16.34 -8.62
CA SER A 370 15.33 16.40 -9.62
C SER A 370 16.07 15.07 -9.78
N VAL A 371 16.10 14.22 -8.74
CA VAL A 371 16.70 12.88 -8.81
C VAL A 371 15.85 11.96 -9.68
N GLU A 372 14.54 11.98 -9.50
CA GLU A 372 13.62 11.07 -10.21
C GLU A 372 13.15 11.63 -11.57
N HIS A 373 13.00 12.95 -11.68
CA HIS A 373 12.53 13.68 -12.86
C HIS A 373 13.35 14.97 -13.10
N PRO A 374 14.52 14.86 -13.78
CA PRO A 374 15.43 15.99 -13.98
C PRO A 374 14.81 17.16 -14.77
N ALA A 375 13.93 16.88 -15.72
CA ALA A 375 13.29 17.91 -16.54
C ALA A 375 12.28 18.74 -15.72
N LEU A 376 11.47 18.07 -14.89
CA LEU A 376 10.60 18.76 -13.94
C LEU A 376 11.40 19.50 -12.86
N GLY A 377 12.47 18.89 -12.34
CA GLY A 377 13.35 19.53 -11.38
C GLY A 377 13.92 20.86 -11.91
N ARG A 378 14.35 20.89 -13.17
CA ARG A 378 14.78 22.11 -13.86
C ARG A 378 13.66 23.14 -13.96
N HIS A 379 12.49 22.73 -14.45
CA HIS A 379 11.31 23.60 -14.57
C HIS A 379 10.96 24.25 -13.23
N LEU A 380 10.83 23.47 -12.16
CA LEU A 380 10.47 23.98 -10.82
C LEU A 380 11.54 24.92 -10.28
N LYS A 381 12.83 24.63 -10.51
CA LYS A 381 13.92 25.51 -10.07
C LYS A 381 13.96 26.85 -10.80
N GLU A 382 13.57 26.88 -12.07
CA GLU A 382 13.53 28.10 -12.89
C GLU A 382 12.26 28.92 -12.64
N SER A 383 11.15 28.25 -12.32
CA SER A 383 9.83 28.86 -12.19
C SER A 383 9.44 29.22 -10.76
N ILE A 384 9.94 28.52 -9.73
CA ILE A 384 9.63 28.83 -8.33
C ILE A 384 10.64 29.83 -7.79
N LYS A 385 10.15 31.01 -7.38
CA LYS A 385 10.95 32.01 -6.68
C LYS A 385 10.67 31.91 -5.18
N THR A 386 11.68 31.49 -4.42
CA THR A 386 11.60 31.42 -2.95
C THR A 386 11.91 32.78 -2.32
N GLY A 387 11.05 33.27 -1.43
CA GLY A 387 11.16 34.59 -0.80
C GLY A 387 10.30 34.67 0.47
N THR A 388 9.94 35.88 0.90
CA THR A 388 8.95 36.09 1.97
C THR A 388 7.56 35.54 1.59
N ALA A 389 7.24 35.66 0.30
CA ALA A 389 6.07 35.05 -0.33
C ALA A 389 6.54 34.22 -1.54
N PRO A 390 6.65 32.88 -1.41
CA PRO A 390 6.95 32.02 -2.54
C PRO A 390 5.94 32.18 -3.67
N VAL A 391 6.42 32.12 -4.91
CA VAL A 391 5.59 32.23 -6.11
C VAL A 391 6.07 31.25 -7.17
N TYR A 392 5.12 30.59 -7.83
CA TYR A 392 5.36 29.82 -9.04
C TYR A 392 5.06 30.69 -10.27
N ALA A 393 6.09 31.08 -11.01
CA ALA A 393 6.01 31.98 -12.15
C ALA A 393 6.80 31.42 -13.35
N PRO A 394 6.28 30.39 -14.04
CA PRO A 394 6.93 29.85 -15.23
C PRO A 394 6.73 30.78 -16.45
N ALA A 395 7.63 30.66 -17.43
CA ALA A 395 7.51 31.38 -18.71
C ALA A 395 6.26 30.95 -19.48
N GLU A 396 6.02 29.63 -19.57
CA GLU A 396 4.82 29.01 -20.11
C GLU A 396 4.12 28.23 -19.00
N LEU A 397 2.81 28.36 -18.89
CA LEU A 397 2.01 27.70 -17.86
C LEU A 397 1.60 26.30 -18.34
N PRO A 398 2.12 25.22 -17.73
CA PRO A 398 1.65 23.87 -18.05
C PRO A 398 0.23 23.67 -17.52
N ASP A 399 -0.57 22.87 -18.24
CA ASP A 399 -1.93 22.50 -17.81
C ASP A 399 -1.85 21.43 -16.71
N TRP A 400 -1.76 21.90 -15.46
CA TRP A 400 -1.62 21.04 -14.28
C TRP A 400 -2.98 20.48 -13.81
N ARG A 401 -3.02 19.16 -13.60
CA ARG A 401 -4.12 18.46 -12.93
C ARG A 401 -3.67 17.99 -11.55
N TYR A 402 -4.49 18.21 -10.53
CA TYR A 402 -4.16 17.98 -9.12
C TYR A 402 -4.84 16.77 -8.50
#